data_AF-A0A4S3TPW0-F1
#
_entry.id   AF-A0A4S3TPW0-F1
#
_cell.length_a   1.000
_cell.length_b   1.000
_cell.length_c   1.000
_cell.angle_alpha   90.00
_cell.angle_beta   90.00
_cell.angle_gamma   90.00
#
_symmetry.space_group_name_H-M   'P 1'
#
loop_
_entity.id
_entity.type
_entity.pdbx_description
1 polymer ?
#
loop_
_entity_poly.entity_id
_entity_poly.type
_entity_poly.pdbx_seq_one_letter_code
_entity_poly.pdbx_strand_id
1 'polypeptide(L)'
;MMVINVAKALVGIAIAYIAYRGYRRNESRPMLYLAVGFVLVLGVPFVLFLGGLPLVALVAVPSVAEQAIVAASELSQVIGLLIIVYALRM
;
A
#
# COMPACT_ATOMS: atom_id res chain seq x y z
N MET A 1 -11.46 -15.19 4.22
CA MET A 1 -10.62 -13.98 4.40
C MET A 1 -9.77 -13.60 3.18
N MET A 2 -9.05 -14.52 2.54
CA MET A 2 -8.07 -14.20 1.48
C MET A 2 -8.66 -13.46 0.26
N VAL A 3 -9.85 -13.88 -0.20
CA VAL A 3 -10.57 -13.25 -1.32
C VAL A 3 -10.81 -11.75 -1.10
N ILE A 4 -11.20 -11.35 0.12
CA ILE A 4 -11.42 -9.95 0.48
C ILE A 4 -10.12 -9.14 0.47
N ASN A 5 -8.99 -9.73 0.87
CA ASN A 5 -7.70 -9.05 0.83
C ASN A 5 -7.23 -8.83 -0.61
N VAL A 6 -7.41 -9.82 -1.49
CA VAL A 6 -7.14 -9.70 -2.91
C VAL A 6 -8.04 -8.64 -3.55
N ALA A 7 -9.34 -8.64 -3.24
CA ALA A 7 -10.27 -7.63 -3.74
C ALA A 7 -9.86 -6.20 -3.31
N LYS A 8 -9.52 -5.99 -2.03
CA LYS A 8 -9.01 -4.70 -1.53
C LYS A 8 -7.75 -4.26 -2.28
N ALA A 9 -6.82 -5.17 -2.54
CA ALA A 9 -5.60 -4.88 -3.27
C ALA A 9 -5.86 -4.49 -4.73
N LEU A 10 -6.73 -5.23 -5.42
CA LEU A 10 -7.15 -4.91 -6.78
C LEU A 10 -7.81 -3.53 -6.86
N VAL A 11 -8.69 -3.22 -5.91
CA VAL A 11 -9.31 -1.90 -5.79
C VAL A 11 -8.23 -0.84 -5.55
N GLY A 12 -7.28 -1.07 -4.66
CA GLY A 12 -6.18 -0.14 -4.41
C GLY A 12 -5.29 0.13 -5.61
N ILE A 13 -4.94 -0.92 -6.36
CA ILE A 13 -4.19 -0.80 -7.62
C ILE A 13 -5.00 -0.03 -8.65
N ALA A 14 -6.31 -0.30 -8.78
CA ALA A 14 -7.18 0.42 -9.69
C ALA A 14 -7.23 1.92 -9.33
N ILE A 15 -7.37 2.27 -8.05
CA ILE A 15 -7.38 3.65 -7.59
C ILE A 15 -6.03 4.33 -7.87
N ALA A 16 -4.91 3.68 -7.52
CA ALA A 16 -3.58 4.20 -7.79
C ALA A 16 -3.34 4.45 -9.29
N TYR A 17 -3.79 3.52 -10.15
CA TYR A 17 -3.71 3.67 -11.60
C TYR A 17 -4.56 4.83 -12.12
N ILE A 18 -5.79 4.99 -11.62
CA ILE A 18 -6.67 6.11 -12.00
C ILE A 18 -6.05 7.45 -11.57
N ALA A 19 -5.54 7.53 -10.34
CA ALA A 19 -4.90 8.73 -9.81
C ALA A 19 -3.63 9.09 -10.61
N TYR A 20 -2.80 8.11 -10.96
CA TYR A 20 -1.62 8.31 -11.81
C TYR A 20 -2.01 8.78 -13.22
N ARG A 21 -3.06 8.19 -13.82
CA ARG A 21 -3.57 8.63 -15.13
C ARG A 21 -4.12 10.05 -15.07
N GLY A 22 -4.77 10.42 -13.98
CA GLY A 22 -5.23 11.78 -13.71
C GLY A 22 -4.07 12.78 -13.58
N TYR A 23 -3.04 12.41 -12.83
CA TYR A 23 -1.80 13.18 -12.73
C TYR A 23 -1.18 13.41 -14.12
N ARG A 24 -1.05 12.36 -14.94
CA ARG A 24 -0.46 12.49 -16.29
C ARG A 24 -1.29 13.35 -17.24
N ARG A 25 -2.61 13.44 -17.04
CA ARG A 25 -3.52 14.21 -17.91
C ARG A 25 -3.64 15.68 -17.51
N ASN A 26 -3.62 15.96 -16.22
CA ASN A 26 -3.93 17.28 -15.69
C ASN A 26 -2.74 17.94 -14.98
N GLU A 27 -1.57 17.29 -14.94
CA GLU A 27 -0.36 17.70 -14.21
C GLU A 27 -0.60 18.09 -12.74
N SER A 28 -1.71 17.60 -12.18
CA SER A 28 -2.14 17.90 -10.81
C SER A 28 -1.24 17.17 -9.83
N ARG A 29 -0.29 17.89 -9.23
CA ARG A 29 0.57 17.38 -8.14
C ARG A 29 -0.22 16.68 -7.02
N PRO A 30 -1.39 17.19 -6.56
CA PRO A 30 -2.27 16.48 -5.63
C PRO A 30 -2.61 15.04 -6.04
N MET A 31 -2.88 14.80 -7.33
CA MET A 31 -3.24 13.45 -7.81
C MET A 31 -2.08 12.46 -7.73
N LEU A 32 -0.83 12.92 -7.86
CA LEU A 32 0.34 12.07 -7.69
C LEU A 32 0.52 11.66 -6.23
N TYR A 33 0.34 12.60 -5.28
CA TYR A 33 0.36 12.27 -3.86
C TYR A 33 -0.74 11.27 -3.49
N LEU A 34 -1.96 11.44 -4.02
CA LEU A 34 -3.04 10.47 -3.88
C LEU A 34 -2.63 9.08 -4.39
N ALA A 35 -2.04 8.99 -5.58
CA ALA A 35 -1.58 7.72 -6.14
C ALA A 35 -0.55 7.04 -5.23
N VAL A 36 0.45 7.77 -4.77
CA VAL A 36 1.49 7.27 -3.84
C VAL A 36 0.86 6.82 -2.52
N GLY A 37 -0.06 7.61 -1.98
CA GLY A 37 -0.78 7.28 -0.75
C GLY A 37 -1.54 5.96 -0.86
N PHE A 38 -2.27 5.73 -1.96
CA PHE A 38 -2.98 4.46 -2.17
C PHE A 38 -2.04 3.27 -2.37
N VAL A 39 -0.89 3.46 -3.01
CA VAL A 39 0.14 2.40 -3.11
C VAL A 39 0.65 2.01 -1.72
N LEU A 40 0.89 2.98 -0.83
CA LEU A 40 1.36 2.72 0.53
C LEU A 40 0.28 2.11 1.44
N VAL A 41 -0.99 2.52 1.29
CA VAL A 41 -2.09 1.98 2.12
C VAL A 41 -2.52 0.59 1.68
N LEU A 42 -2.51 0.29 0.39
CA LEU A 42 -3.11 -0.94 -0.15
C LEU A 42 -2.09 -1.83 -0.86
N GLY A 43 -1.20 -1.26 -1.66
CA GLY A 43 -0.22 -2.01 -2.44
C GLY A 43 0.87 -2.64 -1.58
N VAL A 44 1.55 -1.84 -0.76
CA VAL A 44 2.66 -2.32 0.08
C VAL A 44 2.23 -3.39 1.08
N PRO A 45 1.16 -3.22 1.88
CA PRO A 45 0.70 -4.25 2.80
C PRO A 45 0.29 -5.53 2.07
N PHE A 46 -0.28 -5.43 0.88
CA PHE A 46 -0.64 -6.59 0.08
C PHE A 46 0.59 -7.37 -0.40
N VAL A 47 1.62 -6.69 -0.88
CA VAL A 47 2.90 -7.31 -1.29
C VAL A 47 3.60 -7.96 -0.09
N LEU A 48 3.61 -7.29 1.06
CA LEU A 48 4.17 -7.81 2.30
C LEU A 48 3.41 -9.05 2.81
N PHE A 49 2.08 -9.05 2.71
CA PHE A 49 1.25 -10.19 3.08
C PHE A 49 1.42 -11.38 2.13
N LEU A 50 1.40 -11.13 0.80
CA LEU A 50 1.40 -12.19 -0.20
C LEU A 50 2.80 -12.75 -0.46
N GLY A 51 3.83 -11.91 -0.37
CA GLY A 51 5.22 -12.29 -0.64
C GLY A 51 6.08 -12.38 0.62
N GLY A 52 5.98 -11.42 1.53
CA GLY A 52 6.86 -11.32 2.69
C GLY A 52 6.63 -12.41 3.74
N LEU A 53 5.40 -12.57 4.22
CA LEU A 53 5.05 -13.58 5.22
C LEU A 53 5.43 -15.02 4.81
N PRO A 54 5.05 -15.52 3.62
CA PRO A 54 5.42 -16.87 3.22
C PRO A 54 6.94 -17.03 3.06
N LEU A 55 7.68 -15.99 2.64
CA LEU A 55 9.14 -16.05 2.54
C LEU A 55 9.78 -16.19 3.93
N VAL A 56 9.28 -15.46 4.92
CA VAL A 56 9.75 -15.54 6.31
C VAL A 56 9.43 -16.88 6.92
N ALA A 57 8.25 -17.46 6.63
CA ALA A 57 7.88 -18.78 7.11
C ALA A 57 8.83 -19.89 6.62
N LEU A 58 9.53 -19.69 5.49
CA LEU A 58 10.56 -20.62 5.00
C LEU A 58 11.89 -20.50 5.76
N VAL A 59 12.13 -19.40 6.48
CA VAL A 59 13.35 -19.15 7.24
C VAL A 59 13.09 -19.48 8.71
N ALA A 60 13.94 -20.29 9.34
CA ALA A 60 13.77 -20.82 10.71
C ALA A 60 13.87 -19.76 11.85
N VAL A 61 13.60 -18.48 11.58
CA VAL A 61 13.55 -17.38 12.56
C VAL A 61 12.21 -16.61 12.41
N PRO A 62 11.06 -17.24 12.68
CA PRO A 62 9.77 -16.76 12.18
C PRO A 62 9.23 -15.56 12.96
N SER A 63 9.39 -15.55 14.30
CA SER A 63 8.64 -14.64 15.17
C SER A 63 9.01 -13.17 15.03
N VAL A 64 10.30 -12.82 15.00
CA VAL A 64 10.75 -11.42 14.92
C VAL A 64 10.52 -10.86 13.51
N ALA A 65 10.75 -11.67 12.47
CA ALA A 65 10.60 -11.26 11.09
C ALA A 65 9.13 -11.08 10.70
N GLU A 66 8.22 -11.94 11.17
CA GLU A 66 6.77 -11.75 11.00
C GLU A 66 6.29 -10.45 11.64
N GLN A 67 6.71 -10.18 12.88
CA GLN A 67 6.38 -8.94 13.57
C GLN A 67 6.90 -7.70 12.82
N ALA A 68 8.12 -7.77 12.27
CA ALA A 68 8.67 -6.70 11.47
C ALA A 68 7.87 -6.44 10.18
N ILE A 69 7.39 -7.49 9.51
CA ILE A 69 6.55 -7.36 8.31
C ILE A 69 5.20 -6.71 8.63
N VAL A 70 4.57 -7.14 9.73
CA VAL A 70 3.31 -6.54 10.19
C VAL A 70 3.53 -5.07 10.54
N ALA A 71 4.56 -4.76 11.33
CA ALA A 71 4.90 -3.37 11.70
C ALA A 71 5.20 -2.51 10.46
N ALA A 72 5.93 -3.01 9.48
CA ALA A 72 6.21 -2.31 8.23
C ALA A 72 4.93 -2.05 7.41
N SER A 73 3.98 -3.00 7.42
CA SER A 73 2.69 -2.85 6.76
C SER A 73 1.85 -1.74 7.39
N GLU A 74 1.74 -1.74 8.73
CA GLU A 74 1.03 -0.70 9.48
C GLU A 74 1.68 0.67 9.31
N LEU A 75 3.01 0.75 9.40
CA LEU A 75 3.74 2.00 9.21
C LEU A 75 3.53 2.56 7.79
N SER A 76 3.56 1.69 6.77
CA SER A 76 3.25 2.06 5.40
C SER A 76 1.83 2.64 5.26
N GLN A 77 0.84 2.03 5.92
CA GLN A 77 -0.54 2.54 5.91
C GLN A 77 -0.64 3.91 6.56
N VAL A 78 -0.01 4.11 7.73
CA VAL A 78 0.00 5.41 8.41
C VAL A 78 0.63 6.49 7.52
N ILE A 79 1.80 6.21 6.93
CA ILE A 79 2.48 7.14 6.01
C ILE A 79 1.60 7.43 4.79
N GLY A 80 0.98 6.40 4.21
CA GLY A 80 0.09 6.55 3.06
C GLY A 80 -1.13 7.42 3.37
N LEU A 81 -1.74 7.26 4.55
CA LEU A 81 -2.85 8.10 5.00
C LEU A 81 -2.42 9.56 5.19
N LEU A 82 -1.24 9.80 5.78
CA LEU A 82 -0.70 11.16 5.92
C LEU A 82 -0.48 11.84 4.56
N ILE A 83 0.02 11.08 3.58
CA ILE A 83 0.20 11.58 2.21
C ILE A 83 -1.14 11.88 1.55
N ILE A 84 -2.18 11.05 1.75
CA ILE A 84 -3.52 11.32 1.23
C ILE A 84 -4.09 12.60 1.85
N VAL A 85 -3.96 12.79 3.17
CA VAL A 85 -4.39 14.03 3.84
C VAL A 85 -3.65 15.25 3.28
N TYR A 86 -2.33 15.12 3.06
CA TYR A 86 -1.55 16.19 2.44
C TYR A 86 -2.02 16.49 1.02
N ALA A 87 -2.29 15.47 0.21
CA ALA A 87 -2.81 15.60 -1.14
C ALA A 87 -4.14 16.36 -1.18
N LEU A 88 -5.03 16.12 -0.21
CA LEU A 88 -6.33 16.77 -0.13
C LEU A 88 -6.26 18.24 0.31
N ARG A 89 -5.17 18.64 0.97
CA ARG A 89 -4.97 20.02 1.43
C ARG A 89 -4.35 20.93 0.36
N MET A 90 -3.76 20.34 -0.67
CA MET A 90 -3.03 21.03 -1.75
C MET A 90 -3.96 21.43 -2.89
#